data_AF-A0A534CKA5-F1
#
_entry.id   AF-A0A534CKA5-F1
#
_cell.length_a   1.000
_cell.length_b   1.000
_cell.length_c   1.000
_cell.angle_alpha   90.00
_cell.angle_beta   90.00
_cell.angle_gamma   90.00
#
_symmetry.space_group_name_H-M   'P 1'
#
loop_
_entity.id
_entity.type
_entity.pdbx_description
1 polymer ?
#
loop_
_entity_poly.entity_id
_entity_poly.type
_entity_poly.pdbx_seq_one_letter_code
_entity_poly.pdbx_strand_id
1 'polypeptide(L)'
;MHRPISLLLGVLLCAAVAQAEVFNFAALQSVMRSQSIGSVEELIAALPAAQRSRYALVFDSRSLQGATFKDPRVILYGPDARFTVTFNGDPRQRGFQTVETMEFDDDAKEFRFRELVFTARTSDPSSLAVSEVNPDRCTRCHGTPARPVWDTHPLWPGAYGERYGATPSSKERAGLAAFLSQWATHPRYRHLLAAARFADPETFRPRALRQYSGVPAEPPNAELALRLGELQLQSIAYRLARQPDFGAYQYVLLGVADNACGHIADFYPAALWRAQQAEFERFASSTSQANSRQAQLKAKRTTDVVSAAGGEDASANALLGLRFVAESALALPTDSWTLALERRTYDFTLPPSSTATLRAALLAQVAERDPRIRDLGSYATSSDGDRYCNYLQRRSRAALSQLPAGSMGATAVGTTSTPPPGLAGGLPASPVMRASSGSAATLARPAALQSCVSCHTKDGAPQLPFLDPAQLTRELHVRPSAHGVLIDEIRFRLSPQAGARRMPLGLVLPDSERQSLERYFTALAEHAD
;
A
#
# COMPACT_ATOMS: atom_id res chain seq x y z
N MET A 1 -14.97 50.20 -58.42
CA MET A 1 -14.80 48.78 -58.01
C MET A 1 -13.75 48.72 -56.90
N HIS A 2 -14.16 48.78 -55.64
CA HIS A 2 -13.26 48.63 -54.48
C HIS A 2 -13.85 47.56 -53.55
N ARG A 3 -13.10 46.48 -53.37
CA ARG A 3 -13.40 45.37 -52.45
C ARG A 3 -12.84 45.71 -51.06
N PRO A 4 -13.63 45.63 -49.97
CA PRO A 4 -13.06 45.61 -48.63
C PRO A 4 -12.61 44.19 -48.27
N ILE A 5 -11.38 44.09 -47.76
CA ILE A 5 -10.78 42.90 -47.16
C ILE A 5 -11.32 42.81 -45.73
N SER A 6 -12.13 41.78 -45.44
CA SER A 6 -12.56 41.44 -44.08
C SER A 6 -11.42 40.78 -43.33
N LEU A 7 -10.98 41.41 -42.23
CA LEU A 7 -10.09 40.81 -41.24
C LEU A 7 -10.89 39.85 -40.35
N LEU A 8 -10.55 38.56 -40.43
CA LEU A 8 -11.00 37.52 -39.50
C LEU A 8 -10.21 37.65 -38.19
N LEU A 9 -10.89 38.09 -37.12
CA LEU A 9 -10.38 38.08 -35.76
C LEU A 9 -10.49 36.65 -35.21
N GLY A 10 -9.36 35.95 -35.12
CA GLY A 10 -9.28 34.61 -34.53
C GLY A 10 -9.46 34.66 -33.01
N VAL A 11 -10.53 34.06 -32.51
CA VAL A 11 -10.73 33.82 -31.07
C VAL A 11 -9.85 32.64 -30.65
N LEU A 12 -8.74 32.93 -29.97
CA LEU A 12 -7.96 31.96 -29.23
C LEU A 12 -8.75 31.53 -27.99
N LEU A 13 -9.46 30.40 -28.09
CA LEU A 13 -9.93 29.66 -26.91
C LEU A 13 -8.71 29.00 -26.24
N CYS A 14 -8.15 29.66 -25.23
CA CYS A 14 -7.38 28.97 -24.21
C CYS A 14 -8.35 28.08 -23.41
N ALA A 15 -8.46 26.81 -23.79
CA ALA A 15 -9.04 25.79 -22.92
C ALA A 15 -8.12 25.65 -21.71
N ALA A 16 -8.46 26.34 -20.61
CA ALA A 16 -7.93 26.01 -19.31
C ALA A 16 -8.32 24.56 -19.05
N VAL A 17 -7.33 23.67 -19.01
CA VAL A 17 -7.50 22.31 -18.50
C VAL A 17 -7.87 22.49 -17.04
N ALA A 18 -9.17 22.48 -16.74
CA ALA A 18 -9.67 22.52 -15.38
C ALA A 18 -9.10 21.29 -14.66
N GLN A 19 -8.06 21.49 -13.86
CA GLN A 19 -7.67 20.52 -12.86
C GLN A 19 -8.92 20.31 -12.00
N ALA A 20 -9.43 19.09 -11.97
CA ALA A 20 -10.54 18.77 -11.08
C ALA A 20 -10.10 19.17 -9.66
N GLU A 21 -10.77 20.15 -9.06
CA GLU A 21 -10.44 20.61 -7.72
C GLU A 21 -10.42 19.43 -6.75
N VAL A 22 -9.35 19.33 -5.96
CA VAL A 22 -9.23 18.32 -4.91
C VAL A 22 -10.30 18.60 -3.87
N PHE A 23 -11.23 17.65 -3.68
CA PHE A 23 -12.29 17.79 -2.69
C PHE A 23 -11.73 17.57 -1.28
N ASN A 24 -11.72 18.61 -0.47
CA ASN A 24 -11.16 18.65 0.88
C ASN A 24 -12.18 19.20 1.90
N PHE A 25 -11.78 19.46 3.15
CA PHE A 25 -12.72 19.92 4.18
C PHE A 25 -13.27 21.32 3.88
N ALA A 26 -12.46 22.23 3.32
CA ALA A 26 -12.90 23.56 2.92
C ALA A 26 -13.93 23.50 1.78
N ALA A 27 -13.73 22.62 0.79
CA ALA A 27 -14.70 22.37 -0.27
C ALA A 27 -16.00 21.80 0.30
N LEU A 28 -15.93 20.87 1.26
CA LEU A 28 -17.10 20.35 1.97
C LEU A 28 -17.87 21.47 2.68
N GLN A 29 -17.18 22.35 3.42
CA GLN A 29 -17.81 23.52 4.06
C GLN A 29 -18.44 24.49 3.07
N SER A 30 -17.87 24.65 1.88
CA SER A 30 -18.46 25.45 0.80
C SER A 30 -19.78 24.85 0.30
N VAL A 31 -19.79 23.53 0.04
CA VAL A 31 -21.00 22.79 -0.35
C VAL A 31 -22.08 22.91 0.73
N MET A 32 -21.72 22.70 1.99
CA MET A 32 -22.65 22.76 3.12
C MET A 32 -23.32 24.12 3.26
N ARG A 33 -22.55 25.21 3.11
CA ARG A 33 -23.07 26.59 3.17
C ARG A 33 -23.93 26.95 1.96
N SER A 34 -23.47 26.62 0.75
CA SER A 34 -24.15 26.99 -0.50
C SER A 34 -25.46 26.24 -0.72
N GLN A 35 -25.58 25.02 -0.20
CA GLN A 35 -26.78 24.19 -0.34
C GLN A 35 -27.62 24.12 0.96
N SER A 36 -27.24 24.86 2.00
CA SER A 36 -27.92 24.86 3.31
C SER A 36 -28.15 23.44 3.85
N ILE A 37 -27.10 22.61 3.81
CA ILE A 37 -27.18 21.20 4.21
C ILE A 37 -27.50 21.09 5.71
N GLY A 38 -28.67 20.52 6.05
CA GLY A 38 -29.16 20.39 7.42
C GLY A 38 -29.24 18.94 7.93
N SER A 39 -28.87 17.97 7.11
CA SER A 39 -28.90 16.55 7.48
C SER A 39 -27.74 15.74 6.89
N VAL A 40 -27.52 14.56 7.47
CA VAL A 40 -26.53 13.58 6.96
C VAL A 40 -26.94 13.10 5.56
N GLU A 41 -28.23 12.88 5.34
CA GLU A 41 -28.79 12.46 4.05
C GLU A 41 -28.50 13.48 2.94
N GLU A 42 -28.78 14.75 3.20
CA GLU A 42 -28.47 15.85 2.27
C GLU A 42 -26.97 15.98 2.03
N LEU A 43 -26.15 15.86 3.10
CA LEU A 43 -24.70 15.90 2.96
C LEU A 43 -24.20 14.81 2.02
N ILE A 44 -24.62 13.55 2.24
CA ILE A 44 -24.21 12.42 1.40
C ILE A 44 -24.68 12.64 -0.04
N ALA A 45 -25.89 13.14 -0.26
CA ALA A 45 -26.40 13.43 -1.60
C ALA A 45 -25.56 14.48 -2.34
N ALA A 46 -25.05 15.48 -1.61
CA ALA A 46 -24.25 16.58 -2.13
C ALA A 46 -22.76 16.23 -2.38
N LEU A 47 -22.27 15.09 -1.87
CA LEU A 47 -20.89 14.68 -2.08
C LEU A 47 -20.59 14.41 -3.58
N PRO A 48 -19.36 14.66 -4.05
CA PRO A 48 -19.02 14.40 -5.44
C PRO A 48 -19.14 12.91 -5.77
N ALA A 49 -19.42 12.61 -7.04
CA ALA A 49 -19.62 11.22 -7.51
C ALA A 49 -18.39 10.34 -7.25
N ALA A 50 -17.18 10.91 -7.30
CA ALA A 50 -15.94 10.20 -7.04
C ALA A 50 -15.88 9.60 -5.63
N GLN A 51 -16.38 10.33 -4.62
CA GLN A 51 -16.50 9.86 -3.23
C GLN A 51 -17.64 8.85 -3.11
N ARG A 52 -18.80 9.13 -3.72
CA ARG A 52 -19.98 8.25 -3.60
C ARG A 52 -19.83 6.91 -4.30
N SER A 53 -18.82 6.72 -5.16
CA SER A 53 -18.55 5.48 -5.89
C SER A 53 -17.40 4.63 -5.30
N ARG A 54 -16.68 5.16 -4.31
CA ARG A 54 -15.54 4.49 -3.67
C ARG A 54 -15.76 4.44 -2.16
N TYR A 55 -16.07 3.24 -1.69
CA TYR A 55 -16.35 3.03 -0.28
C TYR A 55 -16.13 1.59 0.15
N ALA A 56 -15.70 1.46 1.39
CA ALA A 56 -15.69 0.23 2.17
C ALA A 56 -16.92 0.18 3.08
N LEU A 57 -17.42 -1.03 3.34
CA LEU A 57 -18.59 -1.29 4.19
C LEU A 57 -18.13 -2.05 5.44
N VAL A 58 -18.45 -1.51 6.61
CA VAL A 58 -18.07 -2.06 7.92
C VAL A 58 -19.32 -2.53 8.65
N PHE A 59 -19.43 -3.83 8.92
CA PHE A 59 -20.57 -4.43 9.62
C PHE A 59 -20.38 -4.54 11.14
N ASP A 60 -19.13 -4.56 11.62
CA ASP A 60 -18.78 -4.57 13.04
C ASP A 60 -17.80 -3.43 13.32
N SER A 61 -18.35 -2.24 13.59
CA SER A 61 -17.55 -1.03 13.75
C SER A 61 -17.05 -0.86 15.18
N ARG A 62 -15.74 -0.57 15.30
CA ARG A 62 -15.06 -0.23 16.56
C ARG A 62 -14.87 1.28 16.73
N SER A 63 -15.56 2.07 15.91
CA SER A 63 -15.54 3.54 15.95
C SER A 63 -16.62 4.11 16.86
N LEU A 64 -16.75 5.44 16.86
CA LEU A 64 -17.84 6.12 17.54
C LEU A 64 -19.19 5.83 16.87
N GLN A 65 -19.20 5.54 15.56
CA GLN A 65 -20.37 5.07 14.83
C GLN A 65 -20.58 3.55 14.98
N GLY A 66 -21.82 3.16 15.27
CA GLY A 66 -22.26 1.75 15.28
C GLY A 66 -22.49 1.21 13.87
N ALA A 67 -22.49 -0.12 13.74
CA ALA A 67 -22.76 -0.83 12.49
C ALA A 67 -23.42 -2.20 12.76
N THR A 68 -24.09 -2.74 11.75
CA THR A 68 -24.51 -4.14 11.70
C THR A 68 -24.27 -4.69 10.29
N PHE A 69 -24.48 -5.99 10.10
CA PHE A 69 -24.49 -6.59 8.76
C PHE A 69 -25.47 -5.88 7.82
N LYS A 70 -26.73 -5.74 8.23
CA LYS A 70 -27.76 -5.12 7.38
C LYS A 70 -27.56 -3.61 7.19
N ASP A 71 -27.06 -2.95 8.23
CA ASP A 71 -26.89 -1.50 8.30
C ASP A 71 -25.42 -1.15 8.58
N PRO A 72 -24.52 -1.32 7.59
CA PRO A 72 -23.09 -1.10 7.78
C PRO A 72 -22.74 0.38 7.95
N ARG A 73 -21.65 0.65 8.68
CA ARG A 73 -20.94 1.92 8.56
C ARG A 73 -20.26 1.98 7.20
N VAL A 74 -20.37 3.12 6.54
CA VAL A 74 -19.80 3.37 5.22
C VAL A 74 -18.62 4.32 5.36
N ILE A 75 -17.50 3.98 4.73
CA ILE A 75 -16.33 4.85 4.63
C ILE A 75 -16.16 5.24 3.17
N LEU A 76 -16.61 6.45 2.82
CA LEU A 76 -16.44 7.04 1.50
C LEU A 76 -15.05 7.66 1.37
N TYR A 77 -14.39 7.50 0.23
CA TYR A 77 -13.08 8.09 -0.02
C TYR A 77 -12.93 8.58 -1.46
N GLY A 78 -12.16 9.66 -1.65
CA GLY A 78 -11.76 10.13 -2.98
C GLY A 78 -10.80 9.16 -3.69
N PRO A 79 -10.44 9.39 -4.96
CA PRO A 79 -9.53 8.52 -5.72
C PRO A 79 -8.18 8.23 -5.05
N ASP A 80 -7.71 9.14 -4.20
CA ASP A 80 -6.45 9.11 -3.47
C ASP A 80 -6.62 8.99 -1.95
N ALA A 81 -7.86 8.84 -1.47
CA ALA A 81 -8.23 8.84 -0.05
C ALA A 81 -7.76 10.06 0.77
N ARG A 82 -7.37 11.17 0.14
CA ARG A 82 -6.98 12.41 0.83
C ARG A 82 -8.10 13.01 1.66
N PHE A 83 -9.33 12.78 1.23
CA PHE A 83 -10.51 13.14 1.98
C PHE A 83 -11.45 11.94 2.08
N THR A 84 -11.82 11.62 3.31
CA THR A 84 -12.75 10.54 3.62
C THR A 84 -13.91 11.06 4.46
N VAL A 85 -15.08 10.46 4.26
CA VAL A 85 -16.32 10.79 4.95
C VAL A 85 -16.96 9.50 5.42
N THR A 86 -17.37 9.43 6.69
CA THR A 86 -17.96 8.21 7.26
C THR A 86 -19.31 8.47 7.93
N PHE A 87 -20.24 7.55 7.74
CA PHE A 87 -21.59 7.59 8.29
C PHE A 87 -22.15 6.16 8.46
N ASN A 88 -23.23 6.01 9.22
CA ASN A 88 -23.99 4.76 9.33
C ASN A 88 -25.47 4.96 8.95
N GLY A 89 -26.24 3.88 8.80
CA GLY A 89 -27.58 3.96 8.19
C GLY A 89 -28.78 3.81 9.12
N ASP A 90 -28.66 3.14 10.26
CA ASP A 90 -29.82 2.86 11.13
C ASP A 90 -29.95 3.94 12.22
N PRO A 91 -31.13 4.59 12.37
CA PRO A 91 -31.40 5.55 13.44
C PRO A 91 -31.13 5.07 14.87
N ARG A 92 -31.10 3.75 15.09
CA ARG A 92 -30.82 3.11 16.39
C ARG A 92 -29.32 2.95 16.66
N GLN A 93 -28.47 3.16 15.65
CA GLN A 93 -27.03 3.06 15.81
C GLN A 93 -26.46 4.31 16.48
N ARG A 94 -25.50 4.10 17.38
CA ARG A 94 -24.69 5.19 17.93
C ARG A 94 -24.04 5.99 16.79
N GLY A 95 -24.00 7.31 16.91
CA GLY A 95 -23.40 8.19 15.90
C GLY A 95 -24.28 8.43 14.67
N PHE A 96 -25.57 8.06 14.68
CA PHE A 96 -26.47 8.27 13.55
C PHE A 96 -26.54 9.74 13.10
N GLN A 97 -26.48 10.70 14.01
CA GLN A 97 -26.50 12.13 13.66
C GLN A 97 -25.12 12.73 13.37
N THR A 98 -24.09 11.89 13.27
CA THR A 98 -22.70 12.34 13.16
C THR A 98 -22.10 11.86 11.84
N VAL A 99 -21.33 12.74 11.20
CA VAL A 99 -20.43 12.39 10.10
C VAL A 99 -19.00 12.63 10.58
N GLU A 100 -18.13 11.64 10.41
CA GLU A 100 -16.70 11.77 10.72
C GLU A 100 -15.94 12.01 9.42
N THR A 101 -15.01 12.96 9.43
CA THR A 101 -14.15 13.27 8.27
C THR A 101 -12.69 13.08 8.64
N MET A 102 -11.90 12.58 7.69
CA MET A 102 -10.43 12.60 7.74
C MET A 102 -9.91 13.24 6.46
N GLU A 103 -9.02 14.21 6.64
CA GLU A 103 -8.32 14.95 5.60
C GLU A 103 -6.82 14.74 5.76
N PHE A 104 -6.09 14.54 4.67
CA PHE A 104 -4.65 14.62 4.65
C PHE A 104 -4.23 16.01 4.16
N ASP A 105 -3.58 16.78 5.03
CA ASP A 105 -3.00 18.08 4.67
C ASP A 105 -1.71 17.86 3.88
N ASP A 106 -1.66 18.35 2.65
CA ASP A 106 -0.49 18.16 1.79
C ASP A 106 0.73 19.00 2.19
N ASP A 107 0.55 20.15 2.84
CA ASP A 107 1.67 21.02 3.19
C ASP A 107 2.36 20.53 4.47
N ALA A 108 1.54 20.12 5.45
CA ALA A 108 1.97 19.56 6.72
C ALA A 108 2.27 18.05 6.63
N LYS A 109 1.78 17.35 5.59
CA LYS A 109 1.80 15.88 5.47
C LYS A 109 1.25 15.20 6.73
N GLU A 110 0.12 15.72 7.23
CA GLU A 110 -0.51 15.32 8.49
C GLU A 110 -1.99 15.00 8.28
N PHE A 111 -2.52 14.07 9.08
CA PHE A 111 -3.94 13.75 9.08
C PHE A 111 -4.71 14.67 10.04
N ARG A 112 -5.88 15.11 9.58
CA ARG A 112 -6.80 15.98 10.28
C ARG A 112 -8.17 15.35 10.37
N PHE A 113 -8.61 15.07 11.58
CA PHE A 113 -9.89 14.46 11.89
C PHE A 113 -10.86 15.51 12.43
N ARG A 114 -12.12 15.47 11.97
CA ARG A 114 -13.22 16.31 12.48
C ARG A 114 -14.51 15.51 12.50
N GLU A 115 -15.44 15.97 13.32
CA GLU A 115 -16.82 15.50 13.29
C GLU A 115 -17.78 16.64 12.94
N LEU A 116 -18.84 16.26 12.25
CA LEU A 116 -20.00 17.08 11.92
C LEU A 116 -21.20 16.47 12.64
N VAL A 117 -21.82 17.21 13.54
CA VAL A 117 -22.96 16.75 14.35
C VAL A 117 -24.21 17.53 13.93
N PHE A 118 -25.24 16.82 13.50
CA PHE A 118 -26.53 17.39 13.09
C PHE A 118 -27.52 17.30 14.27
N THR A 119 -27.70 18.41 14.99
CA THR A 119 -28.39 18.48 16.29
C THR A 119 -29.92 18.59 16.20
N ALA A 120 -30.47 18.85 15.02
CA ALA A 120 -31.92 18.85 14.78
C ALA A 120 -32.26 18.17 13.45
N ARG A 121 -33.46 17.58 13.34
CA ARG A 121 -34.02 17.08 12.05
C ARG A 121 -34.67 18.21 11.25
N THR A 122 -34.10 19.40 11.31
CA THR A 122 -34.60 20.58 10.60
C THR A 122 -33.57 20.99 9.56
N SER A 123 -34.00 21.44 8.39
CA SER A 123 -33.14 21.98 7.33
C SER A 123 -32.49 23.33 7.70
N ASP A 124 -32.29 23.59 8.99
CA ASP A 124 -31.67 24.80 9.51
C ASP A 124 -30.15 24.56 9.62
N PRO A 125 -29.33 25.29 8.83
CA PRO A 125 -27.87 25.21 8.90
C PRO A 125 -27.29 25.52 10.28
N SER A 126 -28.04 26.22 11.16
CA SER A 126 -27.61 26.48 12.54
C SER A 126 -27.63 25.23 13.44
N SER A 127 -28.25 24.14 12.98
CA SER A 127 -28.26 22.85 13.69
C SER A 127 -27.04 21.96 13.39
N LEU A 128 -26.01 22.49 12.74
CA LEU A 128 -24.78 21.78 12.47
C LEU A 128 -23.66 22.28 13.39
N ALA A 129 -23.09 21.37 14.17
CA ALA A 129 -21.87 21.63 14.94
C ALA A 129 -20.67 20.96 14.25
N VAL A 130 -19.60 21.73 14.04
CA VAL A 130 -18.32 21.25 13.52
C VAL A 130 -17.29 21.27 14.65
N SER A 131 -16.56 20.18 14.82
CA SER A 131 -15.51 20.11 15.83
C SER A 131 -14.24 20.88 15.45
N GLU A 132 -13.42 21.14 16.45
CA GLU A 132 -12.00 21.42 16.28
C GLU A 132 -11.28 20.29 15.53
N VAL A 133 -10.06 20.59 15.07
CA VAL A 133 -9.18 19.62 14.40
C VAL A 133 -8.62 18.65 15.42
N ASN A 134 -8.66 17.35 15.11
CA ASN A 134 -8.11 16.29 15.95
C ASN A 134 -8.62 16.36 17.41
N PRO A 135 -9.95 16.37 17.62
CA PRO A 135 -10.51 16.42 18.96
C PRO A 135 -10.11 15.17 19.75
N ASP A 136 -10.09 15.25 21.09
CA ASP A 136 -9.63 14.15 21.98
C ASP A 136 -10.32 12.82 21.69
N ARG A 137 -11.61 12.85 21.36
CA ARG A 137 -12.38 11.65 21.01
C ARG A 137 -11.81 10.90 19.79
N CYS A 138 -11.22 11.62 18.83
CA CYS A 138 -10.57 11.04 17.66
C CYS A 138 -9.14 10.59 17.99
N THR A 139 -8.34 11.45 18.64
CA THR A 139 -6.92 11.16 18.95
C THR A 139 -6.76 10.03 19.98
N ARG A 140 -7.78 9.73 20.78
CA ARG A 140 -7.82 8.50 21.60
C ARG A 140 -7.60 7.23 20.78
N CYS A 141 -8.05 7.15 19.54
CA CYS A 141 -7.78 5.99 18.68
C CYS A 141 -6.66 6.29 17.68
N HIS A 142 -6.69 7.48 17.08
CA HIS A 142 -5.80 7.88 16.00
C HIS A 142 -4.42 8.39 16.45
N GLY A 143 -4.22 8.62 17.75
CA GLY A 143 -2.94 9.03 18.33
C GLY A 143 -2.57 10.50 18.09
N THR A 144 -1.35 10.84 18.53
CA THR A 144 -0.71 12.14 18.31
C THR A 144 0.76 11.91 17.96
N PRO A 145 1.20 12.20 16.72
CA PRO A 145 0.40 12.74 15.62
C PRO A 145 -0.68 11.76 15.14
N ALA A 146 -1.75 12.30 14.58
CA ALA A 146 -2.89 11.53 14.15
C ALA A 146 -2.55 10.67 12.91
N ARG A 147 -3.07 9.44 12.87
CA ARG A 147 -2.90 8.49 11.76
C ARG A 147 -4.22 7.81 11.40
N PRO A 148 -4.40 7.33 10.16
CA PRO A 148 -5.49 6.42 9.83
C PRO A 148 -5.38 5.10 10.61
N VAL A 149 -6.53 4.56 10.98
CA VAL A 149 -6.68 3.23 11.59
C VAL A 149 -7.61 2.42 10.71
N TRP A 150 -7.07 1.43 10.00
CA TRP A 150 -7.82 0.59 9.07
C TRP A 150 -7.51 -0.91 9.21
N ASP A 151 -6.56 -1.28 10.08
CA ASP A 151 -5.88 -2.59 10.03
C ASP A 151 -5.06 -2.79 8.74
N THR A 152 -4.29 -3.86 8.71
CA THR A 152 -3.25 -4.15 7.71
C THR A 152 -3.67 -5.31 6.79
N HIS A 153 -2.94 -5.60 5.73
CA HIS A 153 -3.20 -6.80 4.93
C HIS A 153 -2.92 -8.09 5.76
N PRO A 154 -3.49 -9.27 5.46
CA PRO A 154 -4.60 -9.57 4.56
C PRO A 154 -5.99 -9.54 5.21
N LEU A 155 -6.14 -9.03 6.45
CA LEU A 155 -7.43 -9.07 7.17
C LEU A 155 -7.92 -7.68 7.57
N TRP A 156 -9.22 -7.44 7.42
CA TRP A 156 -9.92 -6.23 7.88
C TRP A 156 -11.12 -6.65 8.74
N PRO A 157 -10.89 -7.12 9.99
CA PRO A 157 -11.96 -7.70 10.79
C PRO A 157 -13.12 -6.73 11.00
N GLY A 158 -14.33 -7.16 10.68
CA GLY A 158 -15.54 -6.33 10.78
C GLY A 158 -15.89 -5.54 9.53
N ALA A 159 -15.06 -5.58 8.47
CA ALA A 159 -15.39 -5.07 7.14
C ALA A 159 -15.87 -6.19 6.22
N TYR A 160 -16.79 -5.88 5.31
CA TYR A 160 -17.18 -6.83 4.26
C TYR A 160 -15.99 -7.14 3.36
N GLY A 161 -15.76 -8.42 3.08
CA GLY A 161 -14.50 -8.88 2.49
C GLY A 161 -13.38 -8.86 3.53
N GLU A 162 -13.65 -9.32 4.75
CA GLU A 162 -12.72 -9.25 5.88
C GLU A 162 -11.38 -9.98 5.63
N ARG A 163 -11.31 -10.83 4.60
CA ARG A 163 -10.14 -11.60 4.19
C ARG A 163 -9.80 -11.32 2.73
N TYR A 164 -8.59 -10.85 2.47
CA TYR A 164 -8.10 -10.57 1.12
C TYR A 164 -8.17 -11.81 0.22
N GLY A 165 -8.75 -11.65 -0.97
CA GLY A 165 -8.85 -12.72 -1.98
C GLY A 165 -9.72 -13.91 -1.58
N ALA A 166 -10.43 -13.83 -0.45
CA ALA A 166 -11.33 -14.88 0.00
C ALA A 166 -12.78 -14.60 -0.43
N THR A 167 -13.57 -15.66 -0.55
CA THR A 167 -15.02 -15.52 -0.67
C THR A 167 -15.57 -15.02 0.67
N PRO A 168 -16.49 -14.03 0.70
CA PRO A 168 -17.12 -13.58 1.94
C PRO A 168 -17.80 -14.74 2.67
N SER A 169 -17.80 -14.74 4.00
CA SER A 169 -18.44 -15.74 4.86
C SER A 169 -19.96 -15.84 4.62
N SER A 170 -20.61 -16.87 5.17
CA SER A 170 -22.08 -17.01 5.06
C SER A 170 -22.82 -15.82 5.70
N LYS A 171 -22.31 -15.32 6.83
CA LYS A 171 -22.84 -14.14 7.52
C LYS A 171 -22.68 -12.88 6.69
N GLU A 172 -21.50 -12.69 6.09
CA GLU A 172 -21.25 -11.56 5.21
C GLU A 172 -22.17 -11.60 3.98
N ARG A 173 -22.32 -12.74 3.31
CA ARG A 173 -23.22 -12.85 2.15
C ARG A 173 -24.67 -12.55 2.50
N ALA A 174 -25.16 -13.07 3.62
CA ALA A 174 -26.52 -12.78 4.09
C ALA A 174 -26.69 -11.29 4.43
N GLY A 175 -25.69 -10.69 5.08
CA GLY A 175 -25.65 -9.27 5.39
C GLY A 175 -25.65 -8.38 4.16
N LEU A 176 -24.80 -8.68 3.16
CA LEU A 176 -24.77 -7.97 1.88
C LEU A 176 -26.11 -8.06 1.15
N ALA A 177 -26.72 -9.25 1.12
CA ALA A 177 -28.04 -9.42 0.52
C ALA A 177 -29.11 -8.55 1.22
N ALA A 178 -29.08 -8.49 2.55
CA ALA A 178 -29.99 -7.65 3.34
C ALA A 178 -29.72 -6.15 3.18
N PHE A 179 -28.46 -5.74 3.05
CA PHE A 179 -28.08 -4.36 2.74
C PHE A 179 -28.57 -3.96 1.34
N LEU A 180 -28.32 -4.80 0.33
CA LEU A 180 -28.68 -4.53 -1.06
C LEU A 180 -30.19 -4.52 -1.29
N SER A 181 -30.97 -5.32 -0.56
CA SER A 181 -32.43 -5.35 -0.70
C SER A 181 -33.11 -4.06 -0.26
N GLN A 182 -32.48 -3.28 0.64
CA GLN A 182 -32.98 -1.97 1.09
C GLN A 182 -32.24 -0.79 0.46
N TRP A 183 -31.10 -1.00 -0.20
CA TRP A 183 -30.20 0.06 -0.66
C TRP A 183 -30.91 1.16 -1.44
N ALA A 184 -31.73 0.80 -2.43
CA ALA A 184 -32.36 1.76 -3.34
C ALA A 184 -33.39 2.68 -2.67
N THR A 185 -34.01 2.25 -1.57
CA THR A 185 -35.04 3.01 -0.84
C THR A 185 -34.54 3.58 0.48
N HIS A 186 -33.39 3.15 0.96
CA HIS A 186 -32.82 3.60 2.23
C HIS A 186 -32.44 5.10 2.18
N PRO A 187 -32.83 5.93 3.17
CA PRO A 187 -32.62 7.38 3.14
C PRO A 187 -31.18 7.82 2.84
N ARG A 188 -30.20 7.16 3.48
CA ARG A 188 -28.75 7.40 3.28
C ARG A 188 -28.14 6.58 2.15
N TYR A 189 -28.28 5.25 2.18
CA TYR A 189 -27.55 4.37 1.27
C TYR A 189 -27.93 4.54 -0.20
N ARG A 190 -29.15 4.99 -0.54
CA ARG A 190 -29.56 5.23 -1.93
C ARG A 190 -28.64 6.19 -2.70
N HIS A 191 -27.86 7.00 -1.99
CA HIS A 191 -26.92 7.95 -2.57
C HIS A 191 -25.56 7.34 -2.93
N LEU A 192 -25.26 6.13 -2.44
CA LEU A 192 -24.07 5.36 -2.79
C LEU A 192 -24.16 4.88 -4.24
N LEU A 193 -23.16 5.21 -5.04
CA LEU A 193 -23.10 4.81 -6.44
C LEU A 193 -22.52 3.41 -6.58
N ALA A 194 -22.97 2.66 -7.59
CA ALA A 194 -22.46 1.33 -7.92
C ALA A 194 -22.54 0.29 -6.77
N ALA A 195 -23.49 0.40 -5.84
CA ALA A 195 -23.62 -0.54 -4.73
C ALA A 195 -23.90 -1.98 -5.19
N ALA A 196 -24.52 -2.15 -6.36
CA ALA A 196 -24.74 -3.45 -6.99
C ALA A 196 -23.45 -4.29 -7.15
N ARG A 197 -22.26 -3.65 -7.20
CA ARG A 197 -20.97 -4.37 -7.25
C ARG A 197 -20.79 -5.35 -6.08
N PHE A 198 -21.37 -5.05 -4.91
CA PHE A 198 -21.25 -5.93 -3.75
C PHE A 198 -22.02 -7.24 -3.87
N ALA A 199 -22.91 -7.39 -4.86
CA ALA A 199 -23.49 -8.68 -5.21
C ALA A 199 -22.54 -9.55 -6.06
N ASP A 200 -21.54 -8.96 -6.71
CA ASP A 200 -20.56 -9.68 -7.53
C ASP A 200 -19.45 -10.28 -6.64
N PRO A 201 -19.30 -11.63 -6.60
CA PRO A 201 -18.21 -12.26 -5.85
C PRO A 201 -16.81 -11.78 -6.25
N GLU A 202 -16.64 -11.32 -7.49
CA GLU A 202 -15.36 -10.82 -7.99
C GLU A 202 -14.94 -9.48 -7.38
N THR A 203 -15.85 -8.78 -6.69
CA THR A 203 -15.52 -7.56 -5.93
C THR A 203 -14.54 -7.86 -4.79
N PHE A 204 -14.63 -9.03 -4.16
CA PHE A 204 -13.75 -9.42 -3.05
C PHE A 204 -12.69 -10.44 -3.44
N ARG A 205 -12.98 -11.22 -4.50
CA ARG A 205 -12.08 -12.23 -5.04
C ARG A 205 -11.99 -12.08 -6.56
N PRO A 206 -11.19 -11.13 -7.06
CA PRO A 206 -10.99 -10.95 -8.50
C PRO A 206 -10.50 -12.27 -9.12
N ARG A 207 -11.14 -12.71 -10.20
CA ARG A 207 -10.62 -13.86 -10.97
C ARG A 207 -9.34 -13.46 -11.69
N ALA A 208 -8.50 -14.46 -11.93
CA ALA A 208 -7.22 -14.28 -12.58
C ALA A 208 -7.37 -13.52 -13.92
N LEU A 209 -8.40 -13.82 -14.73
CA LEU A 209 -8.70 -13.11 -15.99
C LEU A 209 -8.81 -11.57 -15.86
N ARG A 210 -9.46 -11.05 -14.80
CA ARG A 210 -9.51 -9.59 -14.54
C ARG A 210 -8.15 -9.03 -14.09
N GLN A 211 -7.37 -9.82 -13.34
CA GLN A 211 -6.01 -9.44 -12.98
C GLN A 211 -5.10 -9.37 -14.23
N TYR A 212 -5.38 -10.17 -15.27
CA TYR A 212 -4.65 -10.18 -16.54
C TYR A 212 -5.08 -9.09 -17.53
N SER A 213 -6.32 -8.59 -17.47
CA SER A 213 -6.82 -7.57 -18.41
C SER A 213 -6.24 -6.17 -18.17
N GLY A 214 -5.21 -6.03 -17.32
CA GLY A 214 -4.51 -4.76 -17.07
C GLY A 214 -5.29 -3.74 -16.22
N VAL A 215 -6.47 -4.11 -15.73
CA VAL A 215 -7.26 -3.30 -14.80
C VAL A 215 -7.43 -4.09 -13.49
N PRO A 216 -6.38 -4.24 -12.67
CA PRO A 216 -6.54 -4.82 -11.35
C PRO A 216 -7.42 -3.87 -10.52
N ALA A 217 -8.68 -4.27 -10.32
CA ALA A 217 -9.55 -3.67 -9.34
C ALA A 217 -9.29 -4.39 -8.01
N GLU A 218 -8.59 -3.71 -7.11
CA GLU A 218 -8.43 -4.17 -5.74
C GLU A 218 -9.79 -4.18 -5.03
N PRO A 219 -10.07 -5.17 -4.14
CA PRO A 219 -11.22 -5.10 -3.26
C PRO A 219 -11.25 -3.80 -2.47
N PRO A 220 -12.43 -3.26 -2.08
CA PRO A 220 -12.53 -1.95 -1.44
C PRO A 220 -11.63 -1.78 -0.20
N ASN A 221 -11.48 -2.84 0.60
CA ASN A 221 -10.62 -2.79 1.79
C ASN A 221 -9.13 -2.67 1.43
N ALA A 222 -8.70 -3.37 0.37
CA ALA A 222 -7.33 -3.34 -0.13
C ALA A 222 -7.02 -2.02 -0.84
N GLU A 223 -7.95 -1.52 -1.67
CA GLU A 223 -7.84 -0.20 -2.31
C GLU A 223 -7.66 0.89 -1.25
N LEU A 224 -8.53 0.93 -0.23
CA LEU A 224 -8.42 1.91 0.85
C LEU A 224 -7.11 1.75 1.64
N ALA A 225 -6.69 0.52 1.96
CA ALA A 225 -5.43 0.28 2.65
C ALA A 225 -4.21 0.80 1.86
N LEU A 226 -4.19 0.59 0.54
CA LEU A 226 -3.13 1.10 -0.34
C LEU A 226 -3.08 2.63 -0.30
N ARG A 227 -4.21 3.31 -0.50
CA ARG A 227 -4.26 4.79 -0.51
C ARG A 227 -3.87 5.40 0.83
N LEU A 228 -4.39 4.86 1.94
CA LEU A 228 -4.02 5.33 3.27
C LEU A 228 -2.55 5.03 3.60
N GLY A 229 -2.05 3.88 3.14
CA GLY A 229 -0.64 3.52 3.25
C GLY A 229 0.25 4.51 2.51
N GLU A 230 -0.09 4.90 1.28
CA GLU A 230 0.66 5.90 0.50
C GLU A 230 0.77 7.24 1.25
N LEU A 231 -0.35 7.76 1.77
CA LEU A 231 -0.37 9.01 2.53
C LEU A 231 0.41 8.90 3.85
N GLN A 232 0.27 7.77 4.54
CA GLN A 232 0.99 7.51 5.79
C GLN A 232 2.52 7.46 5.56
N LEU A 233 2.98 6.83 4.47
CA LEU A 233 4.39 6.80 4.10
C LEU A 233 4.93 8.19 3.75
N GLN A 234 4.12 9.07 3.14
CA GLN A 234 4.50 10.47 2.93
C GLN A 234 4.66 11.21 4.27
N SER A 235 3.73 11.01 5.22
CA SER A 235 3.82 11.58 6.56
C SER A 235 5.08 11.12 7.31
N ILE A 236 5.41 9.83 7.23
CA ILE A 236 6.62 9.25 7.82
C ILE A 236 7.87 9.91 7.26
N ALA A 237 8.01 10.00 5.93
CA ALA A 237 9.15 10.65 5.29
C ALA A 237 9.30 12.12 5.72
N TYR A 238 8.18 12.85 5.78
CA TYR A 238 8.15 14.25 6.19
C TYR A 238 8.57 14.45 7.65
N ARG A 239 8.13 13.56 8.56
CA ARG A 239 8.50 13.58 9.98
C ARG A 239 9.97 13.24 10.20
N LEU A 240 10.49 12.25 9.47
CA LEU A 240 11.91 11.90 9.46
C LEU A 240 12.76 13.09 9.05
N ALA A 241 12.39 13.77 7.96
CA ALA A 241 13.16 14.87 7.40
C ALA A 241 13.30 16.09 8.33
N ARG A 242 12.37 16.24 9.28
CA ARG A 242 12.32 17.33 10.26
C ARG A 242 13.08 17.04 11.56
N GLN A 243 13.63 15.84 11.73
CA GLN A 243 14.44 15.56 12.90
C GLN A 243 15.77 16.34 12.84
N PRO A 244 16.26 16.90 13.95
CA PRO A 244 17.50 17.68 13.97
C PRO A 244 18.69 16.94 13.34
N ASP A 245 18.82 15.64 13.64
CA ASP A 245 19.92 14.81 13.16
C ASP A 245 19.65 14.15 11.79
N PHE A 246 18.53 14.46 11.13
CA PHE A 246 18.19 13.86 9.83
C PHE A 246 19.33 13.99 8.82
N GLY A 247 20.07 15.11 8.82
CA GLY A 247 21.20 15.31 7.91
C GLY A 247 22.32 14.28 8.02
N ALA A 248 22.60 13.78 9.23
CA ALA A 248 23.62 12.77 9.47
C ALA A 248 23.16 11.37 9.01
N TYR A 249 21.86 11.09 9.13
CA TYR A 249 21.28 9.76 8.88
C TYR A 249 20.51 9.65 7.54
N GLN A 250 20.38 10.73 6.76
CA GLN A 250 19.55 10.77 5.56
C GLN A 250 19.87 9.67 4.54
N TYR A 251 21.16 9.32 4.37
CA TYR A 251 21.59 8.31 3.41
C TYR A 251 21.31 6.88 3.87
N VAL A 252 21.47 6.58 5.17
CA VAL A 252 21.07 5.27 5.70
C VAL A 252 19.55 5.14 5.66
N LEU A 253 18.79 6.18 6.05
CA LEU A 253 17.32 6.16 6.02
C LEU A 253 16.78 5.89 4.62
N LEU A 254 17.29 6.59 3.61
CA LEU A 254 16.90 6.36 2.23
C LEU A 254 17.36 4.98 1.73
N GLY A 255 18.57 4.57 2.09
CA GLY A 255 19.13 3.28 1.70
C GLY A 255 18.37 2.09 2.26
N VAL A 256 17.96 2.13 3.53
CA VAL A 256 17.18 1.04 4.15
C VAL A 256 15.69 1.11 3.85
N ALA A 257 15.17 2.26 3.37
CA ALA A 257 13.83 2.33 2.79
C ALA A 257 13.78 1.68 1.39
N ASP A 258 14.92 1.61 0.71
CA ASP A 258 15.11 0.89 -0.54
C ASP A 258 15.66 -0.50 -0.22
N ASN A 259 14.77 -1.48 -0.01
CA ASN A 259 15.11 -2.85 0.38
C ASN A 259 16.06 -3.59 -0.56
N ALA A 260 16.43 -2.98 -1.69
CA ALA A 260 17.37 -3.51 -2.67
C ALA A 260 18.79 -2.91 -2.57
N CYS A 261 19.03 -1.93 -1.69
CA CYS A 261 20.35 -1.32 -1.51
C CYS A 261 21.24 -1.98 -0.44
N GLY A 262 20.88 -3.17 0.01
CA GLY A 262 21.64 -3.98 0.96
C GLY A 262 21.08 -3.96 2.38
N HIS A 263 21.87 -4.47 3.32
CA HIS A 263 21.49 -4.53 4.73
C HIS A 263 21.83 -3.23 5.45
N ILE A 264 21.17 -2.96 6.58
CA ILE A 264 21.44 -1.78 7.40
C ILE A 264 22.94 -1.66 7.76
N ALA A 265 23.61 -2.78 8.04
CA ALA A 265 25.04 -2.83 8.35
C ALA A 265 25.92 -2.16 7.29
N ASP A 266 25.53 -2.25 6.01
CA ASP A 266 26.29 -1.72 4.88
C ASP A 266 26.35 -0.18 4.89
N PHE A 267 25.48 0.48 5.61
CA PHE A 267 25.44 1.94 5.70
C PHE A 267 26.25 2.50 6.89
N TYR A 268 26.75 1.65 7.77
CA TYR A 268 27.50 2.05 8.97
C TYR A 268 29.00 1.77 8.85
N PRO A 269 29.87 2.58 9.47
CA PRO A 269 31.26 2.20 9.73
C PRO A 269 31.31 0.90 10.56
N ALA A 270 32.25 0.00 10.25
CA ALA A 270 32.29 -1.33 10.86
C ALA A 270 32.42 -1.33 12.40
N ALA A 271 33.12 -0.35 12.98
CA ALA A 271 33.20 -0.20 14.43
C ALA A 271 31.87 0.23 15.04
N LEU A 272 31.16 1.13 14.35
CA LEU A 272 29.88 1.68 14.78
C LEU A 272 28.75 0.64 14.69
N TRP A 273 28.77 -0.18 13.64
CA TRP A 273 27.81 -1.28 13.51
C TRP A 273 28.02 -2.34 14.60
N ARG A 274 29.27 -2.74 14.85
CA ARG A 274 29.59 -3.71 15.92
C ARG A 274 29.07 -3.28 17.29
N ALA A 275 29.08 -1.98 17.58
CA ALA A 275 28.53 -1.45 18.83
C ALA A 275 26.99 -1.50 18.90
N GLN A 276 26.29 -1.44 17.76
CA GLN A 276 24.82 -1.41 17.70
C GLN A 276 24.17 -2.78 17.43
N GLN A 277 24.94 -3.76 16.97
CA GLN A 277 24.41 -5.04 16.51
C GLN A 277 23.49 -5.72 17.55
N ALA A 278 23.92 -5.78 18.81
CA ALA A 278 23.13 -6.40 19.89
C ALA A 278 21.85 -5.61 20.23
N GLU A 279 21.81 -4.30 19.98
CA GLU A 279 20.60 -3.49 20.12
C GLU A 279 19.64 -3.72 18.95
N PHE A 280 20.16 -3.75 17.72
CA PHE A 280 19.39 -4.06 16.53
C PHE A 280 18.73 -5.45 16.61
N GLU A 281 19.46 -6.47 17.06
CA GLU A 281 18.92 -7.83 17.24
C GLU A 281 17.79 -7.89 18.28
N ARG A 282 17.93 -7.18 19.40
CA ARG A 282 16.86 -7.05 20.40
C ARG A 282 15.64 -6.32 19.83
N PHE A 283 15.88 -5.23 19.11
CA PHE A 283 14.83 -4.44 18.45
C PHE A 283 14.04 -5.26 17.42
N ALA A 284 14.75 -6.06 16.62
CA ALA A 284 14.16 -6.98 15.66
C ALA A 284 13.29 -8.05 16.36
N SER A 285 13.80 -8.67 17.42
CA SER A 285 13.05 -9.66 18.20
C SER A 285 11.78 -9.06 18.82
N SER A 286 11.87 -7.89 19.44
CA SER A 286 10.69 -7.22 20.01
C SER A 286 9.67 -6.83 18.95
N THR A 287 10.15 -6.42 17.76
CA THR A 287 9.28 -6.09 16.62
C THR A 287 8.51 -7.31 16.13
N SER A 288 9.19 -8.45 15.93
CA SER A 288 8.55 -9.71 15.51
C SER A 288 7.51 -10.19 16.52
N GLN A 289 7.81 -10.10 17.83
CA GLN A 289 6.85 -10.47 18.89
C GLN A 289 5.60 -9.58 18.88
N ALA A 290 5.78 -8.26 18.72
CA ALA A 290 4.67 -7.31 18.63
C ALA A 290 3.78 -7.60 17.40
N ASN A 291 4.39 -7.84 16.25
CA ASN A 291 3.68 -8.17 15.01
C ASN A 291 2.93 -9.50 15.11
N SER A 292 3.54 -10.52 15.74
CA SER A 292 2.91 -11.81 16.01
C SER A 292 1.67 -11.67 16.91
N ARG A 293 1.76 -10.85 17.96
CA ARG A 293 0.62 -10.54 18.83
C ARG A 293 -0.50 -9.83 18.07
N GLN A 294 -0.17 -8.84 17.23
CA GLN A 294 -1.14 -8.16 16.37
C GLN A 294 -1.85 -9.16 15.43
N ALA A 295 -1.11 -10.04 14.76
CA ALA A 295 -1.70 -11.06 13.90
C ALA A 295 -2.68 -11.97 14.65
N GLN A 296 -2.33 -12.41 15.87
CA GLN A 296 -3.21 -13.21 16.72
C GLN A 296 -4.48 -12.46 17.13
N LEU A 297 -4.36 -11.20 17.55
CA LEU A 297 -5.51 -10.38 17.96
C LEU A 297 -6.44 -10.12 16.79
N LYS A 298 -5.88 -9.85 15.61
CA LYS A 298 -6.60 -9.64 14.36
C LYS A 298 -7.38 -10.89 13.93
N ALA A 299 -6.74 -12.07 13.97
CA ALA A 299 -7.40 -13.34 13.66
C ALA A 299 -8.54 -13.69 14.64
N LYS A 300 -8.44 -13.30 15.91
CA LYS A 300 -9.53 -13.49 16.89
C LYS A 300 -10.76 -12.62 16.63
N ARG A 301 -10.62 -11.55 15.83
CA ARG A 301 -11.70 -10.60 15.53
C ARG A 301 -12.45 -10.92 14.23
N THR A 302 -11.96 -11.85 13.42
CA THR A 302 -12.66 -12.24 12.18
C THR A 302 -13.89 -13.06 12.48
N THR A 303 -14.89 -12.99 11.60
CA THR A 303 -16.16 -13.71 11.80
C THR A 303 -16.04 -15.21 11.59
N ASP A 304 -15.05 -15.64 10.79
CA ASP A 304 -14.67 -17.03 10.58
C ASP A 304 -13.43 -17.42 11.41
N VAL A 305 -13.30 -18.72 11.71
CA VAL A 305 -12.09 -19.29 12.31
C VAL A 305 -10.97 -19.23 11.27
N VAL A 306 -10.11 -18.22 11.39
CA VAL A 306 -8.89 -18.12 10.61
C VAL A 306 -7.76 -18.66 11.47
N SER A 307 -7.16 -19.78 11.05
CA SER A 307 -5.89 -20.21 11.64
C SER A 307 -4.87 -19.09 11.45
N ALA A 308 -4.22 -18.66 12.53
CA ALA A 308 -3.13 -17.68 12.51
C ALA A 308 -1.84 -18.23 11.84
N ALA A 309 -1.97 -19.18 10.89
CA ALA A 309 -0.85 -19.74 10.15
C ALA A 309 -0.12 -18.57 9.47
N GLY A 310 1.07 -18.16 9.88
CA GLY A 310 2.14 -18.92 10.51
C GLY A 310 3.42 -18.88 9.68
N GLY A 311 3.49 -17.99 8.69
CA GLY A 311 4.73 -17.47 8.16
C GLY A 311 4.83 -16.00 8.56
N GLU A 312 6.00 -15.58 9.07
CA GLU A 312 6.30 -14.15 9.11
C GLU A 312 6.17 -13.62 7.68
N ASP A 313 5.13 -12.81 7.43
CA ASP A 313 5.07 -12.06 6.19
C ASP A 313 6.29 -11.12 6.21
N ALA A 314 7.26 -11.37 5.32
CA ALA A 314 8.48 -10.58 5.25
C ALA A 314 8.17 -9.08 5.08
N SER A 315 6.99 -8.74 4.53
CA SER A 315 6.54 -7.35 4.40
C SER A 315 6.11 -6.71 5.74
N ALA A 316 5.75 -7.50 6.77
CA ALA A 316 5.48 -6.98 8.11
C ALA A 316 6.71 -6.30 8.72
N ASN A 317 7.90 -6.82 8.42
CA ASN A 317 9.19 -6.27 8.85
C ASN A 317 9.84 -5.36 7.80
N ALA A 318 9.10 -4.93 6.76
CA ALA A 318 9.64 -4.18 5.62
C ALA A 318 10.39 -2.90 6.01
N LEU A 319 10.03 -2.28 7.14
CA LEU A 319 10.63 -1.04 7.62
C LEU A 319 11.52 -1.22 8.86
N LEU A 320 11.94 -2.45 9.18
CA LEU A 320 12.71 -2.74 10.40
C LEU A 320 13.98 -1.89 10.50
N GLY A 321 14.79 -1.85 9.43
CA GLY A 321 16.02 -1.04 9.40
C GLY A 321 15.74 0.45 9.54
N LEU A 322 14.76 0.97 8.79
CA LEU A 322 14.35 2.38 8.87
C LEU A 322 13.90 2.76 10.28
N ARG A 323 13.07 1.94 10.90
CA ARG A 323 12.55 2.17 12.26
C ARG A 323 13.65 2.13 13.29
N PHE A 324 14.59 1.19 13.17
CA PHE A 324 15.73 1.15 14.07
C PHE A 324 16.48 2.48 14.05
N VAL A 325 16.83 2.99 12.87
CA VAL A 325 17.50 4.31 12.74
C VAL A 325 16.64 5.43 13.30
N ALA A 326 15.33 5.44 13.02
CA ALA A 326 14.43 6.47 13.52
C ALA A 326 14.37 6.50 15.05
N GLU A 327 14.27 5.34 15.70
CA GLU A 327 14.14 5.26 17.15
C GLU A 327 15.48 5.44 17.86
N SER A 328 16.55 4.77 17.40
CA SER A 328 17.84 4.77 18.09
C SER A 328 18.66 6.02 17.83
N ALA A 329 18.57 6.59 16.63
CA ALA A 329 19.39 7.72 16.22
C ALA A 329 18.64 9.06 16.15
N LEU A 330 17.34 9.04 15.85
CA LEU A 330 16.54 10.28 15.76
C LEU A 330 15.58 10.47 16.95
N ALA A 331 15.55 9.54 17.91
CA ALA A 331 14.61 9.54 19.04
C ALA A 331 13.14 9.68 18.61
N LEU A 332 12.80 9.21 17.40
CA LEU A 332 11.47 9.35 16.81
C LEU A 332 10.66 8.07 17.03
N PRO A 333 9.61 8.07 17.87
CA PRO A 333 8.78 6.89 18.07
C PRO A 333 8.02 6.50 16.80
N THR A 334 7.96 5.19 16.55
CA THR A 334 7.38 4.62 15.30
C THR A 334 6.16 3.72 15.54
N ASP A 335 5.69 3.61 16.78
CA ASP A 335 4.51 2.81 17.16
C ASP A 335 3.18 3.37 16.59
N SER A 336 3.22 4.57 16.01
CA SER A 336 2.13 5.25 15.33
C SER A 336 2.27 5.25 13.80
N TRP A 337 3.16 4.45 13.22
CA TRP A 337 3.44 4.52 11.78
C TRP A 337 2.57 3.60 10.92
N THR A 338 2.02 2.55 11.52
CA THR A 338 1.19 1.54 10.83
C THR A 338 -0.30 1.95 10.77
N LEU A 339 -1.06 1.34 9.86
CA LEU A 339 -2.52 1.41 9.79
C LEU A 339 -3.21 0.49 10.81
N ALA A 340 -2.46 -0.37 11.49
CA ALA A 340 -2.96 -1.34 12.46
C ALA A 340 -3.88 -0.72 13.52
N LEU A 341 -4.91 -1.47 13.92
CA LEU A 341 -5.76 -1.11 15.05
C LEU A 341 -4.99 -1.14 16.38
N GLU A 342 -4.19 -2.19 16.58
CA GLU A 342 -3.46 -2.34 17.82
C GLU A 342 -2.37 -1.27 17.94
N ARG A 343 -2.16 -0.81 19.16
CA ARG A 343 -1.03 0.09 19.47
C ARG A 343 0.24 -0.75 19.65
N ARG A 344 1.41 -0.11 19.47
CA ARG A 344 2.73 -0.75 19.66
C ARG A 344 2.90 -2.01 18.83
N THR A 345 2.37 -1.96 17.61
CA THR A 345 2.65 -2.92 16.56
C THR A 345 3.31 -2.20 15.40
N TYR A 346 4.01 -2.95 14.57
CA TYR A 346 4.85 -2.44 13.51
C TYR A 346 4.59 -3.22 12.23
N ASP A 347 3.36 -3.67 12.08
CA ASP A 347 2.89 -4.40 10.93
C ASP A 347 2.65 -3.42 9.79
N PHE A 348 3.54 -3.39 8.79
CA PHE A 348 3.41 -2.58 7.58
C PHE A 348 2.87 -3.38 6.39
N THR A 349 2.29 -4.55 6.63
CA THR A 349 1.71 -5.35 5.56
C THR A 349 0.63 -4.53 4.83
N LEU A 350 0.89 -4.31 3.55
CA LEU A 350 -0.02 -3.66 2.62
C LEU A 350 -0.29 -4.64 1.48
N PRO A 351 -1.39 -4.49 0.73
CA PRO A 351 -1.58 -5.24 -0.49
C PRO A 351 -0.39 -5.06 -1.45
N PRO A 352 -0.09 -6.04 -2.32
CA PRO A 352 1.13 -6.02 -3.14
C PRO A 352 1.21 -4.83 -4.12
N SER A 353 1.86 -3.70 -3.74
CA SER A 353 2.25 -2.59 -4.66
C SER A 353 2.95 -1.36 -4.03
N SER A 354 3.25 -1.33 -2.73
CA SER A 354 3.32 -0.03 -2.01
C SER A 354 4.68 0.42 -1.43
N THR A 355 5.81 -0.24 -1.70
CA THR A 355 7.11 0.20 -1.12
C THR A 355 7.74 1.40 -1.84
N ALA A 356 7.33 1.69 -3.08
CA ALA A 356 7.92 2.77 -3.88
C ALA A 356 7.66 4.18 -3.30
N THR A 357 6.53 4.38 -2.60
CA THR A 357 6.11 5.71 -2.13
C THR A 357 7.04 6.26 -1.06
N LEU A 358 7.45 5.44 -0.08
CA LEU A 358 8.35 5.87 0.98
C LEU A 358 9.73 6.25 0.44
N ARG A 359 10.27 5.40 -0.44
CA ARG A 359 11.53 5.67 -1.15
C ARG A 359 11.44 6.98 -1.93
N ALA A 360 10.38 7.19 -2.72
CA ALA A 360 10.22 8.40 -3.50
C ALA A 360 10.11 9.66 -2.63
N ALA A 361 9.34 9.59 -1.53
CA ALA A 361 9.20 10.70 -0.60
C ALA A 361 10.51 11.04 0.12
N LEU A 362 11.25 10.03 0.60
CA LEU A 362 12.57 10.24 1.21
C LEU A 362 13.58 10.75 0.19
N LEU A 363 13.61 10.19 -1.03
CA LEU A 363 14.49 10.65 -2.11
C LEU A 363 14.29 12.13 -2.40
N ALA A 364 13.03 12.59 -2.44
CA ALA A 364 12.72 14.01 -2.62
C ALA A 364 13.34 14.88 -1.51
N GLN A 365 13.21 14.45 -0.24
CA GLN A 365 13.78 15.16 0.92
C GLN A 365 15.30 15.18 0.90
N VAL A 366 15.96 14.05 0.57
CA VAL A 366 17.43 13.99 0.48
C VAL A 366 17.94 14.82 -0.70
N ALA A 367 17.21 14.85 -1.82
CA ALA A 367 17.59 15.60 -3.01
C ALA A 367 17.60 17.13 -2.80
N GLU A 368 16.90 17.65 -1.78
CA GLU A 368 16.99 19.07 -1.40
C GLU A 368 18.39 19.44 -0.89
N ARG A 369 19.10 18.49 -0.27
CA ARG A 369 20.46 18.68 0.27
C ARG A 369 21.55 18.12 -0.63
N ASP A 370 21.23 17.09 -1.39
CA ASP A 370 22.14 16.43 -2.32
C ASP A 370 21.47 16.18 -3.67
N PRO A 371 21.41 17.19 -4.56
CA PRO A 371 20.68 17.09 -5.83
C PRO A 371 21.15 15.94 -6.75
N ARG A 372 22.41 15.49 -6.62
CA ARG A 372 22.99 14.40 -7.42
C ARG A 372 22.25 13.08 -7.23
N ILE A 373 21.60 12.92 -6.09
CA ILE A 373 20.86 11.71 -5.77
C ILE A 373 19.62 11.52 -6.65
N ARG A 374 19.05 12.61 -7.19
CA ARG A 374 17.88 12.56 -8.06
C ARG A 374 18.22 11.84 -9.36
N ASP A 375 19.34 12.20 -9.97
CA ASP A 375 19.80 11.57 -11.21
C ASP A 375 20.17 10.10 -10.95
N LEU A 376 20.96 9.84 -9.90
CA LEU A 376 21.35 8.48 -9.53
C LEU A 376 20.13 7.59 -9.24
N GLY A 377 19.14 8.11 -8.51
CA GLY A 377 17.92 7.38 -8.17
C GLY A 377 16.99 7.13 -9.36
N SER A 378 17.08 7.94 -10.41
CA SER A 378 16.30 7.77 -11.65
C SER A 378 16.84 6.64 -12.54
N TYR A 379 18.13 6.31 -12.40
CA TYR A 379 18.79 5.21 -13.13
C TYR A 379 19.12 4.01 -12.22
N ALA A 380 18.58 3.98 -11.00
CA ALA A 380 18.82 2.90 -10.07
C ALA A 380 18.21 1.60 -10.61
N THR A 381 19.05 0.56 -10.73
CA THR A 381 18.64 -0.80 -11.06
C THR A 381 18.39 -1.64 -9.82
N SER A 382 18.71 -1.12 -8.62
CA SER A 382 18.44 -1.73 -7.33
C SER A 382 19.05 -3.15 -7.25
N SER A 383 20.29 -3.29 -7.71
CA SER A 383 21.06 -4.54 -7.76
C SER A 383 22.43 -4.37 -7.11
N ASP A 384 23.06 -5.48 -6.70
CA ASP A 384 24.44 -5.45 -6.19
C ASP A 384 25.38 -4.76 -7.20
N GLY A 385 26.12 -3.76 -6.72
CA GLY A 385 26.99 -2.92 -7.56
C GLY A 385 26.32 -1.69 -8.19
N ASP A 386 25.03 -1.44 -7.94
CA ASP A 386 24.34 -0.23 -8.39
C ASP A 386 25.06 1.03 -7.89
N ARG A 387 25.31 1.97 -8.81
CA ARG A 387 25.94 3.27 -8.52
C ARG A 387 25.16 4.07 -7.46
N TYR A 388 23.83 4.01 -7.49
CA TYR A 388 22.96 4.63 -6.50
C TYR A 388 23.18 4.03 -5.11
N CYS A 389 23.06 2.70 -4.96
CA CYS A 389 23.24 2.06 -3.64
C CYS A 389 24.66 2.24 -3.10
N ASN A 390 25.68 2.10 -3.94
CA ASN A 390 27.08 2.38 -3.58
C ASN A 390 27.30 3.83 -3.15
N TYR A 391 26.61 4.78 -3.79
CA TYR A 391 26.64 6.18 -3.42
C TYR A 391 26.06 6.39 -2.01
N LEU A 392 24.87 5.84 -1.74
CA LEU A 392 24.23 5.94 -0.43
C LEU A 392 25.11 5.35 0.68
N GLN A 393 25.62 4.13 0.49
CA GLN A 393 26.46 3.46 1.48
C GLN A 393 27.73 4.28 1.79
N ARG A 394 28.43 4.77 0.76
CA ARG A 394 29.64 5.57 0.94
C ARG A 394 29.35 6.90 1.66
N ARG A 395 28.29 7.60 1.25
CA ARG A 395 27.90 8.88 1.85
C ARG A 395 27.43 8.71 3.28
N SER A 396 26.68 7.65 3.56
CA SER A 396 26.27 7.27 4.91
C SER A 396 27.46 7.02 5.82
N ARG A 397 28.39 6.14 5.44
CA ARG A 397 29.58 5.85 6.25
C ARG A 397 30.41 7.09 6.52
N ALA A 398 30.58 7.96 5.52
CA ALA A 398 31.31 9.21 5.66
C ALA A 398 30.62 10.17 6.65
N ALA A 399 29.30 10.36 6.54
CA ALA A 399 28.53 11.21 7.44
C ALA A 399 28.56 10.70 8.88
N LEU A 400 28.34 9.39 9.08
CA LEU A 400 28.32 8.77 10.41
C LEU A 400 29.70 8.72 11.08
N SER A 401 30.79 8.72 10.30
CA SER A 401 32.15 8.78 10.86
C SER A 401 32.51 10.15 11.42
N GLN A 402 31.76 11.20 11.07
CA GLN A 402 31.98 12.57 11.56
C GLN A 402 31.21 12.88 12.85
N LEU A 403 30.36 11.96 13.30
CA LEU A 403 29.61 12.12 14.53
C LEU A 403 30.55 12.05 15.76
N PRO A 404 30.37 12.92 16.75
CA PRO A 404 31.14 12.87 17.99
C PRO A 404 31.07 11.48 18.65
N ALA A 405 32.17 11.02 19.23
CA ALA A 405 32.15 9.80 20.03
C ALA A 405 31.14 9.96 21.19
N GLY A 406 30.11 9.11 21.23
CA GLY A 406 29.04 9.17 22.24
C GLY A 406 27.78 9.94 21.84
N SER A 407 27.69 10.51 20.64
CA SER A 407 26.44 11.13 20.15
C SER A 407 25.37 10.12 19.70
N MET A 408 25.64 8.82 19.83
CA MET A 408 24.62 7.77 19.71
C MET A 408 24.43 7.08 21.06
N GLY A 409 23.24 7.24 21.63
CA GLY A 409 22.76 6.42 22.75
C GLY A 409 22.75 7.11 24.11
N ALA A 410 21.76 7.96 24.35
CA ALA A 410 21.30 8.29 25.71
C ALA A 410 19.77 8.30 25.78
N THR A 411 19.14 7.13 25.61
CA THR A 411 17.92 6.80 26.36
C THR A 411 17.73 5.29 26.43
N ALA A 412 18.13 4.72 27.57
CA ALA A 412 17.62 3.45 28.04
C ALA A 412 16.13 3.63 28.39
N VAL A 413 15.24 2.96 27.66
CA VAL A 413 13.89 2.68 28.16
C VAL A 413 13.90 1.26 28.70
N GLY A 414 13.79 1.15 30.03
CA GLY A 414 13.82 -0.12 30.73
C GLY A 414 12.54 -0.92 30.53
N THR A 415 12.71 -2.21 30.29
CA THR A 415 11.81 -3.25 30.79
C THR A 415 12.62 -4.52 31.03
N THR A 416 12.70 -4.90 32.29
CA THR A 416 13.16 -6.19 32.81
C THR A 416 12.38 -7.35 32.20
N SER A 417 13.07 -8.34 31.62
CA SER A 417 12.57 -9.72 31.49
C SER A 417 13.71 -10.68 31.14
N THR A 418 13.90 -11.67 32.01
CA THR A 418 14.89 -12.77 31.96
C THR A 418 14.58 -13.77 30.83
N PRO A 419 15.57 -14.36 30.14
CA PRO A 419 15.34 -15.40 29.13
C PRO A 419 15.49 -16.82 29.71
N PRO A 420 14.81 -17.85 29.15
CA PRO A 420 15.22 -19.24 29.27
C PRO A 420 15.94 -19.76 28.00
N PRO A 421 16.71 -20.85 28.09
CA PRO A 421 17.74 -21.19 27.12
C PRO A 421 17.30 -22.21 26.06
N GLY A 422 17.85 -22.02 24.86
CA GLY A 422 18.47 -23.06 24.03
C GLY A 422 17.57 -24.03 23.27
N LEU A 423 17.84 -24.21 21.98
CA LEU A 423 18.16 -25.52 21.39
C LEU A 423 18.74 -25.32 19.97
N ALA A 424 19.82 -26.04 19.71
CA ALA A 424 20.64 -26.00 18.51
C ALA A 424 20.33 -27.17 17.56
N GLY A 425 20.58 -26.95 16.27
CA GLY A 425 20.66 -27.95 15.19
C GLY A 425 20.74 -27.18 13.87
N GLY A 426 21.71 -27.31 12.98
CA GLY A 426 22.50 -28.47 12.58
C GLY A 426 22.24 -28.67 11.08
N LEU A 427 22.94 -27.90 10.22
CA LEU A 427 22.85 -28.00 8.76
C LEU A 427 23.91 -28.96 8.22
N PRO A 428 23.61 -29.81 7.22
CA PRO A 428 24.63 -30.43 6.39
C PRO A 428 24.83 -29.68 5.06
N ALA A 429 26.09 -29.70 4.61
CA ALA A 429 26.62 -29.04 3.42
C ALA A 429 26.28 -29.79 2.12
N SER A 430 26.13 -29.03 1.02
CA SER A 430 26.10 -29.56 -0.35
C SER A 430 27.43 -29.28 -1.07
N PRO A 431 27.92 -30.21 -1.92
CA PRO A 431 29.20 -30.07 -2.61
C PRO A 431 29.12 -29.36 -3.97
N VAL A 432 30.32 -28.98 -4.39
CA VAL A 432 30.74 -28.12 -5.50
C VAL A 432 30.47 -28.70 -6.90
N MET A 433 30.24 -27.79 -7.84
CA MET A 433 30.09 -27.98 -9.30
C MET A 433 31.26 -28.70 -9.99
N ARG A 434 30.95 -29.34 -11.13
CA ARG A 434 31.84 -29.41 -12.30
C ARG A 434 31.08 -29.05 -13.58
N ALA A 435 31.72 -28.22 -14.39
CA ALA A 435 31.28 -27.82 -15.71
C ALA A 435 31.80 -28.79 -16.79
N SER A 436 30.99 -28.99 -17.83
CA SER A 436 31.41 -29.63 -19.08
C SER A 436 30.78 -28.90 -20.26
N SER A 437 31.60 -28.62 -21.26
CA SER A 437 31.35 -27.92 -22.51
C SER A 437 30.79 -28.81 -23.62
N GLY A 438 29.96 -28.24 -24.51
CA GLY A 438 30.01 -28.52 -25.95
C GLY A 438 28.78 -29.12 -26.65
N SER A 439 28.34 -28.41 -27.69
CA SER A 439 27.65 -28.86 -28.91
C SER A 439 26.13 -28.64 -29.03
N ALA A 440 25.74 -28.27 -30.27
CA ALA A 440 24.47 -27.73 -30.73
C ALA A 440 23.24 -28.55 -30.28
N ALA A 441 22.39 -27.95 -29.44
CA ALA A 441 21.21 -28.58 -28.89
C ALA A 441 19.95 -27.92 -29.43
N THR A 442 19.04 -28.75 -29.94
CA THR A 442 17.59 -28.52 -29.87
C THR A 442 17.27 -27.82 -28.55
N LEU A 443 16.68 -26.61 -28.61
CA LEU A 443 16.36 -25.81 -27.43
C LEU A 443 15.60 -26.64 -26.39
N ALA A 444 16.33 -27.11 -25.37
CA ALA A 444 15.77 -27.97 -24.34
C ALA A 444 14.72 -27.16 -23.55
N ARG A 445 13.49 -27.67 -23.51
CA ARG A 445 12.39 -27.02 -22.78
C ARG A 445 12.70 -27.06 -21.28
N PRO A 446 12.76 -25.91 -20.58
CA PRO A 446 12.95 -25.88 -19.13
C PRO A 446 11.82 -26.62 -18.41
N ALA A 447 12.12 -27.32 -17.32
CA ALA A 447 11.08 -27.98 -16.51
C ALA A 447 10.01 -27.00 -16.01
N ALA A 448 10.43 -25.79 -15.64
CA ALA A 448 9.54 -24.72 -15.18
C ALA A 448 8.55 -24.23 -16.26
N LEU A 449 8.76 -24.54 -17.55
CA LEU A 449 7.84 -24.19 -18.63
C LEU A 449 6.48 -24.88 -18.45
N GLN A 450 6.45 -26.04 -17.77
CA GLN A 450 5.22 -26.77 -17.51
C GLN A 450 4.24 -25.95 -16.64
N SER A 451 4.76 -25.12 -15.73
CA SER A 451 3.94 -24.20 -14.92
C SER A 451 3.25 -23.18 -15.81
N CYS A 452 3.95 -22.61 -16.80
CA CYS A 452 3.38 -21.71 -17.79
C CYS A 452 2.29 -22.42 -18.62
N VAL A 453 2.59 -23.61 -19.15
CA VAL A 453 1.64 -24.42 -19.92
C VAL A 453 0.36 -24.67 -19.12
N SER A 454 0.47 -25.05 -17.85
CA SER A 454 -0.68 -25.42 -17.02
C SER A 454 -1.69 -24.28 -16.84
N CYS A 455 -1.23 -23.02 -16.79
CA CYS A 455 -2.10 -21.85 -16.64
C CYS A 455 -2.60 -21.31 -17.97
N HIS A 456 -1.79 -21.41 -19.03
CA HIS A 456 -2.06 -20.81 -20.35
C HIS A 456 -2.75 -21.76 -21.33
N THR A 457 -3.03 -23.00 -20.92
CA THR A 457 -3.86 -23.96 -21.67
C THR A 457 -5.21 -24.25 -20.99
N LYS A 458 -5.39 -23.80 -19.74
CA LYS A 458 -6.65 -23.88 -18.98
C LYS A 458 -7.27 -22.48 -18.88
N ASP A 459 -8.53 -22.37 -18.42
CA ASP A 459 -9.28 -21.10 -18.26
C ASP A 459 -8.73 -20.14 -17.16
N GLY A 460 -7.41 -20.11 -16.96
CA GLY A 460 -6.73 -19.37 -15.91
C GLY A 460 -5.96 -18.14 -16.39
N ALA A 461 -5.36 -18.16 -17.59
CA ALA A 461 -4.54 -17.07 -18.13
C ALA A 461 -4.80 -16.87 -19.65
N PRO A 462 -4.36 -15.76 -20.27
CA PRO A 462 -4.48 -15.59 -21.72
C PRO A 462 -3.86 -16.79 -22.46
N GLN A 463 -4.57 -17.33 -23.46
CA GLN A 463 -4.08 -18.50 -24.19
C GLN A 463 -2.77 -18.15 -24.94
N LEU A 464 -1.69 -18.84 -24.58
CA LEU A 464 -0.36 -18.72 -25.16
C LEU A 464 0.14 -20.11 -25.59
N PRO A 465 0.74 -20.25 -26.78
CA PRO A 465 1.10 -21.55 -27.35
C PRO A 465 2.40 -22.12 -26.77
N PHE A 466 2.57 -22.15 -25.44
CA PHE A 466 3.79 -22.66 -24.79
C PHE A 466 4.10 -24.14 -25.10
N LEU A 467 3.11 -24.91 -25.58
CA LEU A 467 3.29 -26.28 -26.04
C LEU A 467 3.81 -26.39 -27.48
N ASP A 468 3.64 -25.35 -28.30
CA ASP A 468 4.04 -25.25 -29.71
C ASP A 468 5.11 -24.15 -29.89
N PRO A 469 6.41 -24.50 -29.82
CA PRO A 469 7.49 -23.55 -29.98
C PRO A 469 7.48 -22.84 -31.34
N ALA A 470 7.02 -23.50 -32.41
CA ALA A 470 6.98 -22.88 -33.73
C ALA A 470 5.91 -21.79 -33.79
N GLN A 471 4.73 -22.04 -33.19
CA GLN A 471 3.71 -21.01 -33.04
C GLN A 471 4.15 -19.91 -32.07
N LEU A 472 4.75 -20.27 -30.94
CA LEU A 472 5.24 -19.30 -29.97
C LEU A 472 6.28 -18.37 -30.58
N THR A 473 7.27 -18.89 -31.30
CA THR A 473 8.29 -18.12 -32.02
C THR A 473 7.66 -17.08 -32.95
N ARG A 474 6.60 -17.43 -33.70
CA ARG A 474 5.88 -16.48 -34.56
C ARG A 474 5.17 -15.38 -33.77
N GLU A 475 4.70 -15.66 -32.56
CA GLU A 475 3.95 -14.71 -31.74
C GLU A 475 4.84 -13.78 -30.90
N LEU A 476 6.06 -14.20 -30.55
CA LEU A 476 6.93 -13.48 -29.60
C LEU A 476 7.20 -12.02 -30.00
N HIS A 477 7.33 -11.74 -31.30
CA HIS A 477 7.65 -10.40 -31.82
C HIS A 477 6.47 -9.62 -32.40
N VAL A 478 5.33 -10.26 -32.64
CA VAL A 478 4.21 -9.62 -33.35
C VAL A 478 2.98 -9.45 -32.47
N ARG A 479 2.84 -10.23 -31.40
CA ARG A 479 1.67 -10.16 -30.53
C ARG A 479 1.81 -8.97 -29.58
N PRO A 480 0.90 -7.97 -29.64
CA PRO A 480 0.96 -6.81 -28.77
C PRO A 480 0.62 -7.18 -27.32
N SER A 481 1.25 -6.47 -26.39
CA SER A 481 1.11 -6.67 -24.95
C SER A 481 1.15 -5.33 -24.20
N ALA A 482 1.01 -5.36 -22.87
CA ALA A 482 1.02 -4.15 -22.06
C ALA A 482 2.42 -3.51 -21.95
N HIS A 483 3.49 -4.29 -22.11
CA HIS A 483 4.87 -3.83 -21.98
C HIS A 483 5.67 -3.95 -23.29
N GLY A 484 5.01 -3.88 -24.45
CA GLY A 484 5.64 -4.00 -25.77
C GLY A 484 5.10 -5.20 -26.53
N VAL A 485 5.98 -6.05 -27.05
CA VAL A 485 5.60 -7.31 -27.70
C VAL A 485 5.62 -8.48 -26.70
N LEU A 486 5.12 -9.64 -27.09
CA LEU A 486 4.95 -10.78 -26.18
C LEU A 486 6.25 -11.19 -25.46
N ILE A 487 7.42 -11.12 -26.12
CA ILE A 487 8.69 -11.40 -25.45
C ILE A 487 9.02 -10.39 -24.34
N ASP A 488 8.66 -9.12 -24.50
CA ASP A 488 8.87 -8.08 -23.50
C ASP A 488 7.96 -8.28 -22.28
N GLU A 489 6.70 -8.65 -22.53
CA GLU A 489 5.77 -9.03 -21.46
C GLU A 489 6.30 -10.23 -20.67
N ILE A 490 6.77 -11.28 -21.35
CA ILE A 490 7.32 -12.48 -20.69
C ILE A 490 8.53 -12.12 -19.82
N ARG A 491 9.47 -11.33 -20.37
CA ARG A 491 10.65 -10.85 -19.61
C ARG A 491 10.25 -10.01 -18.40
N PHE A 492 9.34 -9.07 -18.59
CA PHE A 492 8.80 -8.26 -17.51
C PHE A 492 8.20 -9.15 -16.42
N ARG A 493 7.33 -10.10 -16.78
CA ARG A 493 6.63 -11.00 -15.85
C ARG A 493 7.52 -11.99 -15.13
N LEU A 494 8.67 -12.36 -15.69
CA LEU A 494 9.67 -13.19 -14.98
C LEU A 494 10.56 -12.33 -14.07
N SER A 495 10.73 -11.05 -14.38
CA SER A 495 11.63 -10.16 -13.64
C SER A 495 11.17 -9.88 -12.19
N PRO A 496 12.08 -9.47 -11.30
CA PRO A 496 11.72 -8.88 -9.99
C PRO A 496 10.87 -7.62 -10.08
N GLN A 497 11.03 -6.83 -11.16
CA GLN A 497 10.33 -5.56 -11.35
C GLN A 497 8.81 -5.73 -11.51
N ALA A 498 8.36 -6.93 -11.90
CA ALA A 498 6.94 -7.22 -11.93
C ALA A 498 6.30 -7.25 -10.53
N GLY A 499 7.05 -7.52 -9.46
CA GLY A 499 6.50 -7.60 -8.10
C GLY A 499 5.28 -8.53 -8.04
N ALA A 500 4.13 -7.99 -7.63
CA ALA A 500 2.84 -8.71 -7.61
C ALA A 500 2.36 -9.23 -8.97
N ARG A 501 2.84 -8.61 -10.05
CA ARG A 501 2.50 -8.95 -11.43
C ARG A 501 3.34 -10.11 -11.97
N ARG A 502 4.28 -10.64 -11.18
CA ARG A 502 5.18 -11.73 -11.58
C ARG A 502 4.39 -12.99 -11.90
N MET A 503 4.89 -13.75 -12.88
CA MET A 503 4.33 -15.05 -13.26
C MET A 503 5.34 -16.18 -13.02
N PRO A 504 4.89 -17.36 -12.55
CA PRO A 504 3.51 -17.69 -12.19
C PRO A 504 3.01 -17.00 -10.89
N LEU A 505 1.74 -16.61 -10.83
CA LEU A 505 1.15 -15.91 -9.68
C LEU A 505 1.23 -16.78 -8.41
N GLY A 506 1.73 -16.21 -7.31
CA GLY A 506 1.82 -16.91 -6.02
C GLY A 506 2.95 -17.95 -5.94
N LEU A 507 3.79 -18.06 -6.97
CA LEU A 507 4.97 -18.91 -7.00
C LEU A 507 6.23 -18.06 -7.11
N VAL A 508 7.19 -18.25 -6.20
CA VAL A 508 8.54 -17.68 -6.33
C VAL A 508 9.40 -18.72 -7.03
N LEU A 509 9.67 -18.50 -8.32
CA LEU A 509 10.61 -19.34 -9.07
C LEU A 509 12.04 -19.15 -8.50
N PRO A 510 12.80 -20.23 -8.26
CA PRO A 510 14.23 -20.13 -8.02
C PRO A 510 14.93 -19.38 -9.16
N ASP A 511 15.99 -18.63 -8.87
CA ASP A 511 16.70 -17.85 -9.89
C ASP A 511 17.22 -18.70 -11.05
N SER A 512 17.64 -19.94 -10.77
CA SER A 512 18.07 -20.90 -11.80
C SER A 512 16.94 -21.25 -12.78
N GLU A 513 15.72 -21.45 -12.28
CA GLU A 513 14.55 -21.76 -13.12
C GLU A 513 14.10 -20.53 -13.92
N ARG A 514 14.07 -19.36 -13.27
CA ARG A 514 13.78 -18.09 -13.94
C ARG A 514 14.76 -17.81 -15.08
N GLN A 515 16.06 -17.90 -14.81
CA GLN A 515 17.10 -17.72 -15.84
C GLN A 515 17.02 -18.78 -16.94
N SER A 516 16.59 -20.01 -16.62
CA SER A 516 16.37 -21.04 -17.63
C SER A 516 15.21 -20.70 -18.56
N LEU A 517 14.11 -20.15 -18.03
CA LEU A 517 12.97 -19.68 -18.81
C LEU A 517 13.33 -18.45 -19.66
N GLU A 518 14.01 -17.46 -19.08
CA GLU A 518 14.46 -16.26 -19.79
C GLU A 518 15.37 -16.61 -20.98
N ARG A 519 16.32 -17.55 -20.78
CA ARG A 519 17.19 -18.05 -21.87
C ARG A 519 16.39 -18.79 -22.93
N TYR A 520 15.45 -19.65 -22.54
CA TYR A 520 14.62 -20.40 -23.48
C TYR A 520 13.80 -19.47 -24.39
N PHE A 521 13.09 -18.49 -23.81
CA PHE A 521 12.28 -17.56 -24.61
C PHE A 521 13.12 -16.60 -25.44
N THR A 522 14.28 -16.17 -24.93
CA THR A 522 15.21 -15.32 -25.70
C THR A 522 15.75 -16.08 -26.90
N ALA A 523 16.17 -17.33 -26.74
CA ALA A 523 16.64 -18.14 -27.85
C ALA A 523 15.53 -18.48 -28.85
N LEU A 524 14.29 -18.72 -28.39
CA LEU A 524 13.15 -18.87 -29.30
C LEU A 524 12.84 -17.60 -30.10
N ALA A 525 13.02 -16.43 -29.50
CA ALA A 525 12.87 -15.15 -30.15
C ALA A 525 13.97 -14.93 -31.20
N GLU A 526 15.23 -15.23 -30.87
CA GLU A 526 16.37 -15.11 -31.79
C GLU A 526 16.29 -16.04 -33.02
N HIS A 527 15.50 -17.12 -32.95
CA HIS A 527 15.22 -18.00 -34.09
C HIS A 527 14.02 -17.56 -34.96
N ALA A 528 13.34 -16.48 -34.60
CA ALA A 528 12.23 -15.90 -35.37
C ALA A 528 12.70 -14.94 -36.48
N ASP A 529 13.92 -14.42 -36.34
CA ASP A 529 14.63 -13.55 -37.29
C ASP A 529 15.54 -14.39 -38.21
#